data_AF-Q6D7K4-F1
#
_entry.id   AF-Q6D7K4-F1
#
_cell.length_a   1.000
_cell.length_b   1.000
_cell.length_c   1.000
_cell.angle_alpha   90.00
_cell.angle_beta   90.00
_cell.angle_gamma   90.00
#
_symmetry.space_group_name_H-M   'P 1'
#
loop_
_entity.id
_entity.type
_entity.pdbx_description
1 polymer ?
#
loop_
_entity_poly.entity_id
_entity_poly.type
_entity_poly.pdbx_seq_one_letter_code
_entity_poly.pdbx_strand_id
1 'polypeptide(L)'
;MLTYPNQLFDFPKRAVMKVLSTYSVTHDFSCVVAPRQNSISKSWRSAMRVQLSKLLLSVALLFCFLTPTYAVGTASFKMSAQTFADRMNANLTKLNIPLKLTISVEKGTSVDDFQHIFNEHVGLIGSIESKSQQLNGIVILNAASESAEATRQNLQIVTAAFSALLGESTLSGENSLESPEVTEMMFGLLQDSQTSGKGVRQIGNVRFMATTNADTDIIFTAEPAL
;
A
#
# COMPACT_ATOMS: atom_id res chain seq x y z
N MET A 1 31.07 39.52 51.25
CA MET A 1 31.94 40.25 50.31
C MET A 1 31.17 40.33 49.00
N LEU A 2 30.45 41.45 48.81
CA LEU A 2 30.77 42.52 47.83
C LEU A 2 30.35 42.09 46.40
N THR A 3 29.63 42.82 45.54
CA THR A 3 28.84 44.06 45.59
C THR A 3 28.18 44.21 44.20
N TYR A 4 27.01 44.86 44.14
CA TYR A 4 26.26 45.40 42.98
C TYR A 4 27.09 46.40 42.11
N PRO A 5 26.70 46.85 40.87
CA PRO A 5 25.42 47.55 40.63
C PRO A 5 24.75 47.61 39.21
N ASN A 6 23.45 48.00 39.26
CA ASN A 6 22.65 48.98 38.47
C ASN A 6 23.08 49.36 37.03
N GLN A 7 22.19 49.59 36.06
CA GLN A 7 21.11 50.62 35.98
C GLN A 7 20.07 50.21 34.91
N LEU A 8 18.75 50.32 35.10
CA LEU A 8 17.87 51.50 35.21
C LEU A 8 17.62 52.21 33.86
N PHE A 9 16.39 52.13 33.32
CA PHE A 9 15.63 53.31 32.90
C PHE A 9 14.13 53.01 32.80
N ASP A 10 13.37 54.08 33.07
CA ASP A 10 12.03 54.14 33.64
C ASP A 10 10.95 54.52 32.60
N PHE A 11 9.69 54.24 32.95
CA PHE A 11 8.43 54.41 32.22
C PHE A 11 8.08 55.88 31.87
N PRO A 12 6.99 56.15 31.11
CA PRO A 12 5.69 56.43 31.77
C PRO A 12 4.37 56.06 31.03
N LYS A 13 3.40 55.64 31.86
CA LYS A 13 1.99 56.09 31.97
C LYS A 13 0.83 55.50 31.13
N ARG A 14 -0.18 55.08 31.91
CA ARG A 14 -1.56 54.65 31.59
C ARG A 14 -2.44 55.76 30.98
N ALA A 15 -3.44 55.34 30.20
CA ALA A 15 -4.80 55.90 30.14
C ALA A 15 -5.75 54.73 29.77
N VAL A 16 -6.59 54.20 30.67
CA VAL A 16 -7.98 54.59 31.04
C VAL A 16 -8.98 54.60 29.87
N MET A 17 -9.71 53.47 29.76
CA MET A 17 -11.15 53.27 29.48
C MET A 17 -11.90 54.24 28.54
N LYS A 18 -12.54 53.69 27.50
CA LYS A 18 -13.87 54.11 27.05
C LYS A 18 -14.59 52.97 26.32
N VAL A 19 -15.60 52.44 27.01
CA VAL A 19 -16.71 51.67 26.47
C VAL A 19 -17.59 52.64 25.67
N LEU A 20 -18.02 52.24 24.47
CA LEU A 20 -19.25 52.72 23.87
C LEU A 20 -19.98 51.54 23.24
N SER A 21 -21.12 51.24 23.84
CA SER A 21 -22.12 50.29 23.38
C SER A 21 -22.96 50.94 22.27
N THR A 22 -23.50 50.13 21.37
CA THR A 22 -24.87 50.35 20.90
C THR A 22 -25.63 49.02 20.93
N TYR A 23 -26.71 49.06 21.71
CA TYR A 23 -27.71 48.03 21.88
C TYR A 23 -28.49 47.76 20.59
N SER A 24 -28.96 46.53 20.43
CA SER A 24 -30.26 46.22 19.84
C SER A 24 -30.77 44.92 20.45
N VAL A 25 -31.75 45.06 21.35
CA VAL A 25 -32.52 43.97 21.95
C VAL A 25 -33.63 43.59 20.98
N THR A 26 -33.86 42.29 20.77
CA THR A 26 -35.21 41.72 20.65
C THR A 26 -35.21 40.28 21.15
N HIS A 27 -36.34 39.90 21.72
CA HIS A 27 -36.59 38.80 22.63
C HIS A 27 -36.60 37.40 22.00
N ASP A 28 -36.17 36.43 22.82
CA ASP A 28 -36.81 35.13 23.14
C ASP A 28 -37.36 34.27 21.99
N PHE A 29 -36.79 33.07 21.81
CA PHE A 29 -37.49 31.77 21.81
C PHE A 29 -36.48 30.63 21.58
N SER A 30 -36.57 29.62 22.45
CA SER A 30 -35.74 28.42 22.44
C SER A 30 -35.91 27.57 21.17
N CYS A 31 -34.80 27.11 20.59
CA CYS A 31 -34.74 25.78 20.00
C CYS A 31 -33.28 25.30 19.97
N VAL A 32 -32.93 24.41 20.90
CA VAL A 32 -31.74 23.56 20.75
C VAL A 32 -32.03 22.62 19.59
N VAL A 33 -31.60 22.98 18.38
CA VAL A 33 -31.53 22.06 17.25
C VAL A 33 -30.14 21.46 17.28
N ALA A 34 -30.03 20.25 17.83
CA ALA A 34 -28.86 19.42 17.63
C ALA A 34 -28.65 19.22 16.11
N PRO A 35 -27.43 19.39 15.56
CA PRO A 35 -27.19 19.22 14.15
C PRO A 35 -27.41 17.74 13.79
N ARG A 36 -28.55 17.48 13.14
CA ARG A 36 -28.96 16.18 12.65
C ARG A 36 -28.06 15.78 11.47
N GLN A 37 -27.24 14.75 11.72
CA GLN A 37 -26.66 13.80 10.78
C GLN A 37 -25.99 14.35 9.50
N ASN A 38 -24.66 14.43 9.55
CA ASN A 38 -23.79 14.54 8.37
C ASN A 38 -23.12 13.19 8.00
N SER A 39 -23.68 12.06 8.46
CA SER A 39 -23.13 10.72 8.20
C SER A 39 -23.39 10.24 6.77
N ILE A 40 -24.48 10.70 6.14
CA ILE A 40 -24.90 10.28 4.81
C ILE A 40 -23.94 10.82 3.73
N SER A 41 -23.52 12.08 3.85
CA SER A 41 -22.62 12.75 2.89
C SER A 41 -21.18 12.22 2.93
N LYS A 42 -20.69 11.84 4.12
CA LYS A 42 -19.40 11.13 4.27
C LYS A 42 -19.46 9.73 3.67
N SER A 43 -20.53 8.96 3.94
CA SER A 43 -20.63 7.58 3.45
C SER A 43 -20.75 7.50 1.93
N TRP A 44 -21.44 8.45 1.30
CA TRP A 44 -21.58 8.48 -0.16
C TRP A 44 -20.30 8.93 -0.84
N ARG A 45 -19.57 9.90 -0.26
CA ARG A 45 -18.25 10.30 -0.75
C ARG A 45 -17.21 9.19 -0.59
N SER A 46 -17.23 8.45 0.52
CA SER A 46 -16.34 7.31 0.70
C SER A 46 -16.68 6.18 -0.28
N ALA A 47 -17.97 5.87 -0.48
CA ALA A 47 -18.41 4.86 -1.45
C ALA A 47 -18.03 5.23 -2.89
N MET A 48 -18.21 6.50 -3.28
CA MET A 48 -17.77 7.04 -4.57
C MET A 48 -16.24 6.94 -4.74
N ARG A 49 -15.47 7.25 -3.69
CA ARG A 49 -14.00 7.11 -3.72
C ARG A 49 -13.57 5.66 -3.85
N VAL A 50 -14.20 4.72 -3.14
CA VAL A 50 -13.92 3.28 -3.24
C VAL A 50 -14.23 2.75 -4.64
N GLN A 51 -15.33 3.17 -5.25
CA GLN A 51 -15.64 2.79 -6.63
C GLN A 51 -14.65 3.41 -7.62
N LEU A 52 -14.24 4.66 -7.41
CA LEU A 52 -13.28 5.34 -8.26
C LEU A 52 -11.87 4.73 -8.14
N SER A 53 -11.41 4.38 -6.94
CA SER A 53 -10.12 3.72 -6.74
C SER A 53 -10.09 2.32 -7.35
N LYS A 54 -11.17 1.54 -7.22
CA LYS A 54 -11.33 0.28 -7.97
C LYS A 54 -11.26 0.48 -9.47
N LEU A 55 -11.92 1.52 -9.98
CA LEU A 55 -11.92 1.82 -11.41
C LEU A 55 -10.51 2.24 -11.87
N LEU A 56 -9.83 3.10 -11.12
CA LEU A 56 -8.47 3.56 -11.42
C LEU A 56 -7.45 2.42 -11.33
N LEU A 57 -7.56 1.54 -10.34
CA LEU A 57 -6.71 0.35 -10.22
C LEU A 57 -6.96 -0.59 -11.41
N SER A 58 -8.23 -0.81 -11.78
CA SER A 58 -8.57 -1.62 -12.96
C SER A 58 -8.06 -1.00 -14.25
N VAL A 59 -8.12 0.33 -14.38
CA VAL A 59 -7.60 1.08 -15.53
C VAL A 59 -6.06 1.06 -15.55
N ALA A 60 -5.40 1.20 -14.41
CA ALA A 60 -3.95 1.10 -14.28
C ALA A 60 -3.44 -0.29 -14.64
N LEU A 61 -4.14 -1.34 -14.17
CA LEU A 61 -3.91 -2.72 -14.61
C LEU A 61 -4.05 -2.80 -16.14
N LEU A 62 -5.13 -2.26 -16.71
CA LEU A 62 -5.37 -2.16 -18.16
C LEU A 62 -4.23 -1.47 -18.93
N PHE A 63 -3.62 -0.41 -18.39
CA PHE A 63 -2.49 0.27 -19.02
C PHE A 63 -1.17 -0.51 -18.94
N CYS A 64 -0.99 -1.38 -17.94
CA CYS A 64 0.14 -2.32 -17.90
C CYS A 64 0.11 -3.36 -19.05
N PHE A 65 -1.01 -3.52 -19.77
CA PHE A 65 -1.13 -4.43 -20.92
C PHE A 65 -0.56 -3.91 -22.23
N LEU A 66 -0.18 -2.63 -22.33
CA LEU A 66 0.33 -2.08 -23.59
C LEU A 66 1.79 -2.43 -23.88
N THR A 67 2.53 -2.96 -22.89
CA THR A 67 3.85 -3.51 -23.13
C THR A 67 4.03 -4.76 -22.26
N PRO A 68 3.92 -5.99 -22.82
CA PRO A 68 4.42 -7.15 -22.11
C PRO A 68 5.93 -7.00 -22.00
N THR A 69 6.40 -6.47 -20.88
CA THR A 69 7.83 -6.32 -20.56
C THR A 69 8.42 -7.65 -20.11
N TYR A 70 8.10 -8.77 -20.76
CA TYR A 70 8.73 -10.05 -20.45
C TYR A 70 9.00 -10.82 -21.74
N ALA A 71 10.29 -10.94 -22.06
CA ALA A 71 10.78 -11.58 -23.26
C ALA A 71 10.66 -13.12 -23.18
N VAL A 72 10.48 -13.75 -24.33
CA VAL A 72 10.58 -15.20 -24.54
C VAL A 72 12.00 -15.66 -24.19
N GLY A 73 12.14 -16.65 -23.30
CA GLY A 73 13.44 -17.16 -22.82
C GLY A 73 13.91 -16.62 -21.46
N THR A 74 12.98 -16.12 -20.64
CA THR A 74 13.25 -15.58 -19.30
C THR A 74 13.41 -16.68 -18.25
N ALA A 75 14.27 -16.46 -17.27
CA ALA A 75 14.37 -17.32 -16.09
C ALA A 75 12.99 -17.44 -15.41
N SER A 76 12.71 -18.59 -14.80
CA SER A 76 11.43 -18.88 -14.13
C SER A 76 11.64 -19.18 -12.65
N PHE A 77 10.58 -19.06 -11.86
CA PHE A 77 10.58 -19.47 -10.45
C PHE A 77 10.54 -20.99 -10.27
N LYS A 78 10.54 -21.78 -11.35
CA LYS A 78 10.34 -23.24 -11.33
C LYS A 78 9.07 -23.66 -10.54
N MET A 79 8.05 -22.80 -10.54
CA MET A 79 6.76 -23.06 -9.90
C MET A 79 5.61 -22.76 -10.86
N SER A 80 4.52 -23.50 -10.73
CA SER A 80 3.29 -23.19 -11.48
C SER A 80 2.56 -22.01 -10.85
N ALA A 81 1.74 -21.31 -11.64
CA ALA A 81 0.87 -20.25 -11.15
C ALA A 81 -0.09 -20.79 -10.06
N GLN A 82 -0.66 -21.99 -10.25
CA GLN A 82 -1.55 -22.58 -9.25
C GLN A 82 -0.84 -22.86 -7.92
N THR A 83 0.39 -23.40 -7.96
CA THR A 83 1.21 -23.61 -6.75
C THR A 83 1.47 -22.29 -6.01
N PHE A 84 1.71 -21.21 -6.74
CA PHE A 84 1.82 -19.87 -6.15
C PHE A 84 0.51 -19.45 -5.48
N ALA A 85 -0.64 -19.62 -6.13
CA ALA A 85 -1.94 -19.31 -5.53
C ALA A 85 -2.24 -20.12 -4.27
N ASP A 86 -1.93 -21.42 -4.27
CA ASP A 86 -2.16 -22.28 -3.11
C ASP A 86 -1.32 -21.81 -1.91
N ARG A 87 -0.05 -21.49 -2.13
CA ARG A 87 0.85 -20.94 -1.09
C ARG A 87 0.40 -19.57 -0.61
N MET A 88 0.01 -18.68 -1.52
CA MET A 88 -0.48 -17.35 -1.18
C MET A 88 -1.76 -17.45 -0.34
N ASN A 89 -2.72 -18.29 -0.74
CA ASN A 89 -3.95 -18.52 0.00
C ASN A 89 -3.71 -19.12 1.38
N ALA A 90 -2.74 -20.02 1.52
CA ALA A 90 -2.31 -20.52 2.82
C ALA A 90 -1.74 -19.40 3.71
N ASN A 91 -0.92 -18.50 3.15
CA ASN A 91 -0.38 -17.34 3.87
C ASN A 91 -1.48 -16.36 4.30
N LEU A 92 -2.43 -16.04 3.41
CA LEU A 92 -3.58 -15.17 3.74
C LEU A 92 -4.44 -15.76 4.86
N THR A 93 -4.65 -17.09 4.84
CA THR A 93 -5.39 -17.79 5.89
C THR A 93 -4.68 -17.67 7.24
N LYS A 94 -3.35 -17.86 7.29
CA LYS A 94 -2.56 -17.71 8.52
C LYS A 94 -2.63 -16.28 9.08
N LEU A 95 -2.70 -15.29 8.21
CA LEU A 95 -2.84 -13.88 8.59
C LEU A 95 -4.27 -13.49 8.97
N ASN A 96 -5.23 -14.43 8.94
CA ASN A 96 -6.65 -14.17 9.13
C ASN A 96 -7.21 -13.11 8.16
N ILE A 97 -6.69 -13.07 6.92
CA ILE A 97 -7.17 -12.18 5.87
C ILE A 97 -8.20 -12.95 5.03
N PRO A 98 -9.48 -12.55 5.02
CA PRO A 98 -10.56 -13.28 4.35
C PRO A 98 -10.62 -13.00 2.84
N LEU A 99 -9.46 -13.02 2.17
CA LEU A 99 -9.30 -12.82 0.74
C LEU A 99 -8.67 -14.06 0.12
N LYS A 100 -8.92 -14.28 -1.17
CA LYS A 100 -8.44 -15.47 -1.88
C LYS A 100 -7.98 -15.12 -3.29
N LEU A 101 -6.72 -15.43 -3.59
CA LEU A 101 -6.21 -15.43 -4.95
C LEU A 101 -6.89 -16.54 -5.75
N THR A 102 -7.54 -16.14 -6.83
CA THR A 102 -8.09 -17.04 -7.85
C THR A 102 -7.39 -16.73 -9.16
N ILE A 103 -6.83 -17.77 -9.79
CA ILE A 103 -6.11 -17.65 -11.04
C ILE A 103 -7.04 -18.00 -12.19
N SER A 104 -7.17 -17.05 -13.12
CA SER A 104 -7.75 -17.27 -14.44
C SER A 104 -6.69 -16.83 -15.44
N VAL A 105 -6.08 -17.79 -16.14
CA VAL A 105 -4.97 -17.51 -17.07
C VAL A 105 -5.53 -17.01 -18.40
N GLU A 106 -5.05 -15.85 -18.83
CA GLU A 106 -5.29 -15.29 -20.15
C GLU A 106 -4.10 -15.61 -21.06
N LYS A 107 -4.38 -16.09 -22.28
CA LYS A 107 -3.34 -16.47 -23.23
C LYS A 107 -2.86 -15.24 -23.98
N GLY A 108 -1.56 -14.96 -23.87
CA GLY A 108 -0.91 -13.92 -24.66
C GLY A 108 -0.21 -14.51 -25.89
N THR A 109 0.36 -13.63 -26.71
CA THR A 109 1.11 -14.02 -27.91
C THR A 109 2.51 -14.55 -27.61
N SER A 110 3.11 -14.12 -26.48
CA SER A 110 4.48 -14.47 -26.07
C SER A 110 4.60 -14.94 -24.63
N VAL A 111 3.70 -14.47 -23.75
CA VAL A 111 3.65 -14.76 -22.31
C VAL A 111 2.17 -14.86 -21.96
N ASP A 112 1.79 -15.89 -21.20
CA ASP A 112 0.44 -16.00 -20.62
C ASP A 112 0.44 -15.21 -19.31
N ASP A 113 -0.69 -14.63 -18.91
CA ASP A 113 -0.76 -13.89 -17.65
C ASP A 113 -2.03 -14.21 -16.85
N PHE A 114 -2.07 -13.77 -15.61
CA PHE A 114 -3.29 -13.75 -14.81
C PHE A 114 -3.34 -12.48 -13.98
N GLN A 115 -4.55 -12.04 -13.70
CA GLN A 115 -4.82 -10.85 -12.91
C GLN A 115 -5.72 -11.18 -11.74
N HIS A 116 -5.50 -10.48 -10.63
CA HIS A 116 -6.38 -10.58 -9.48
C HIS A 116 -6.40 -9.27 -8.70
N ILE A 117 -7.61 -8.82 -8.35
CA ILE A 117 -7.82 -7.66 -7.49
C ILE A 117 -8.26 -8.19 -6.13
N PHE A 118 -7.43 -7.99 -5.10
CA PHE A 118 -7.76 -8.41 -3.74
C PHE A 118 -8.75 -7.46 -3.09
N ASN A 119 -8.55 -6.16 -3.29
CA ASN A 119 -9.40 -5.08 -2.81
C ASN A 119 -9.19 -3.83 -3.69
N GLU A 120 -9.81 -2.71 -3.33
CA GLU A 120 -9.67 -1.41 -4.02
C GLU A 120 -8.25 -0.83 -4.06
N HIS A 121 -7.31 -1.36 -3.28
CA HIS A 121 -5.96 -0.84 -3.14
C HIS A 121 -4.89 -1.80 -3.65
N VAL A 122 -5.17 -3.11 -3.71
CA VAL A 122 -4.18 -4.14 -4.04
C VAL A 122 -4.62 -4.96 -5.24
N GLY A 123 -3.84 -4.84 -6.31
CA GLY A 123 -3.95 -5.65 -7.52
C GLY A 123 -2.68 -6.45 -7.76
N LEU A 124 -2.80 -7.64 -8.34
CA LEU A 124 -1.70 -8.54 -8.67
C LEU A 124 -1.81 -8.96 -10.13
N ILE A 125 -0.69 -8.91 -10.83
CA ILE A 125 -0.48 -9.49 -12.15
C ILE A 125 0.61 -10.55 -12.02
N GLY A 126 0.38 -11.74 -12.52
CA GLY A 126 1.41 -12.76 -12.64
C GLY A 126 1.65 -13.13 -14.09
N SER A 127 2.92 -13.29 -14.45
CA SER A 127 3.36 -13.66 -15.79
C SER A 127 3.79 -15.12 -15.82
N ILE A 128 3.42 -15.85 -16.87
CA ILE A 128 3.65 -17.28 -17.06
C ILE A 128 4.34 -17.48 -18.41
N GLU A 129 5.49 -18.15 -18.39
CA GLU A 129 6.15 -18.52 -19.63
C GLU A 129 5.30 -19.56 -20.39
N SER A 130 4.78 -19.21 -21.57
CA SER A 130 3.80 -20.04 -22.29
C SER A 130 4.30 -21.46 -22.63
N LYS A 131 5.61 -21.67 -22.74
CA LYS A 131 6.21 -22.99 -23.05
C LYS A 131 6.28 -23.91 -21.84
N SER A 132 6.86 -23.43 -20.73
CA SER A 132 7.05 -24.23 -19.52
C SER A 132 5.84 -24.21 -18.60
N GLN A 133 4.92 -23.25 -18.81
CA GLN A 133 3.78 -22.97 -17.93
C GLN A 133 4.22 -22.65 -16.49
N GLN A 134 5.42 -22.10 -16.34
CA GLN A 134 5.99 -21.69 -15.07
C GLN A 134 5.85 -20.18 -14.87
N LEU A 135 5.60 -19.78 -13.63
CA LEU A 135 5.60 -18.38 -13.21
C LEU A 135 7.00 -17.79 -13.45
N ASN A 136 7.07 -16.67 -14.15
CA ASN A 136 8.33 -15.97 -14.45
C ASN A 136 8.36 -14.52 -13.94
N GLY A 137 7.27 -14.02 -13.37
CA GLY A 137 7.22 -12.71 -12.74
C GLY A 137 5.92 -12.45 -12.02
N ILE A 138 5.95 -11.58 -11.02
CA ILE A 138 4.74 -10.96 -10.45
C ILE A 138 4.93 -9.46 -10.32
N VAL A 139 3.83 -8.73 -10.47
CA VAL A 139 3.69 -7.31 -10.22
C VAL A 139 2.52 -7.12 -9.28
N ILE A 140 2.71 -6.37 -8.20
CA ILE A 140 1.67 -6.03 -7.23
C ILE A 140 1.58 -4.51 -7.15
N LEU A 141 0.42 -3.98 -7.51
CA LEU A 141 0.09 -2.58 -7.34
C LEU A 141 -0.50 -2.41 -5.95
N ASN A 142 0.08 -1.52 -5.15
CA ASN A 142 -0.41 -1.20 -3.81
C ASN A 142 -0.64 0.30 -3.67
N ALA A 143 -1.89 0.72 -3.83
CA ALA A 143 -2.32 2.09 -3.62
C ALA A 143 -2.47 2.41 -2.12
N ALA A 144 -2.19 3.64 -1.74
CA ALA A 144 -2.34 4.13 -0.39
C ALA A 144 -3.81 4.13 0.05
N SER A 145 -3.98 3.94 1.35
CA SER A 145 -5.27 4.03 2.03
C SER A 145 -5.18 5.07 3.14
N GLU A 146 -6.27 5.81 3.35
CA GLU A 146 -6.42 6.75 4.47
C GLU A 146 -6.53 6.01 5.82
N SER A 147 -6.94 4.74 5.83
CA SER A 147 -6.95 3.89 7.03
C SER A 147 -5.61 3.18 7.21
N ALA A 148 -5.02 3.34 8.40
CA ALA A 148 -3.78 2.66 8.79
C ALA A 148 -3.94 1.14 8.83
N GLU A 149 -5.11 0.67 9.25
CA GLU A 149 -5.49 -0.74 9.30
C GLU A 149 -5.55 -1.36 7.91
N ALA A 150 -6.18 -0.67 6.96
CA ALA A 150 -6.20 -1.10 5.56
C ALA A 150 -4.80 -1.03 4.93
N THR A 151 -4.01 0.00 5.20
CA THR A 151 -2.61 0.09 4.74
C THR A 151 -1.77 -1.08 5.28
N ARG A 152 -1.94 -1.43 6.57
CA ARG A 152 -1.29 -2.60 7.18
C ARG A 152 -1.73 -3.89 6.50
N GLN A 153 -3.03 -4.09 6.31
CA GLN A 153 -3.55 -5.30 5.65
C GLN A 153 -3.04 -5.41 4.22
N ASN A 154 -2.99 -4.31 3.47
CA ASN A 154 -2.47 -4.28 2.11
C ASN A 154 -1.00 -4.71 2.04
N LEU A 155 -0.17 -4.21 2.96
CA LEU A 155 1.22 -4.65 3.07
C LEU A 155 1.32 -6.13 3.46
N GLN A 156 0.44 -6.63 4.33
CA GLN A 156 0.39 -8.06 4.66
C GLN A 156 0.04 -8.93 3.44
N ILE A 157 -0.81 -8.45 2.51
CA ILE A 157 -1.09 -9.14 1.23
C ILE A 157 0.17 -9.20 0.36
N VAL A 158 0.90 -8.08 0.24
CA VAL A 158 2.18 -8.03 -0.50
C VAL A 158 3.20 -9.00 0.11
N THR A 159 3.37 -8.98 1.43
CA THR A 159 4.27 -9.89 2.14
C THR A 159 3.86 -11.34 1.91
N ALA A 160 2.57 -11.67 1.98
CA ALA A 160 2.06 -13.01 1.72
C ALA A 160 2.40 -13.52 0.31
N ALA A 161 2.34 -12.64 -0.69
CA ALA A 161 2.73 -12.97 -2.07
C ALA A 161 4.24 -13.22 -2.19
N PHE A 162 5.08 -12.36 -1.60
CA PHE A 162 6.54 -12.55 -1.63
C PHE A 162 6.97 -13.82 -0.90
N SER A 163 6.39 -14.11 0.27
CA SER A 163 6.61 -15.38 0.98
C SER A 163 6.14 -16.60 0.18
N ALA A 164 5.07 -16.49 -0.61
CA ALA A 164 4.59 -17.59 -1.45
C ALA A 164 5.61 -17.98 -2.55
N LEU A 165 6.35 -16.99 -3.08
CA LEU A 165 7.43 -17.22 -4.05
C LEU A 165 8.62 -17.95 -3.42
N LEU A 166 9.01 -17.54 -2.21
CA LEU A 166 10.15 -18.14 -1.50
C LEU A 166 9.85 -19.58 -1.05
N GLY A 167 8.59 -19.90 -0.74
CA GLY A 167 8.19 -21.23 -0.30
C GLY A 167 8.86 -21.63 1.02
N GLU A 168 9.12 -22.94 1.21
CA GLU A 168 9.92 -23.48 2.31
C GLU A 168 11.44 -23.30 2.10
N SER A 169 11.86 -22.61 1.02
CA SER A 169 13.25 -22.53 0.56
C SER A 169 14.16 -21.63 1.41
N THR A 170 13.66 -21.11 2.54
CA THR A 170 14.54 -20.51 3.54
C THR A 170 15.33 -21.63 4.21
N LEU A 171 16.62 -21.41 4.51
CA LEU A 171 17.55 -22.38 5.12
C LEU A 171 17.01 -23.07 6.41
N SER A 172 15.93 -22.55 6.96
CA SER A 172 15.23 -23.04 8.16
C SER A 172 14.12 -24.07 7.91
N GLY A 173 13.62 -24.28 6.68
CA GLY A 173 12.47 -25.15 6.42
C GLY A 173 11.16 -24.69 7.10
N GLU A 174 11.18 -23.49 7.69
CA GLU A 174 10.01 -22.85 8.28
C GLU A 174 9.20 -22.12 7.21
N ASN A 175 7.92 -21.86 7.48
CA ASN A 175 7.10 -21.06 6.59
C ASN A 175 7.72 -19.67 6.41
N SER A 176 8.13 -19.33 5.19
CA SER A 176 8.76 -18.05 4.86
C SER A 176 7.96 -16.80 5.27
N LEU A 177 6.66 -16.93 5.56
CA LEU A 177 5.83 -15.82 6.05
C LEU A 177 6.30 -15.23 7.38
N GLU A 178 6.82 -16.07 8.28
CA GLU A 178 7.27 -15.66 9.61
C GLU A 178 8.79 -15.58 9.71
N SER A 179 9.50 -15.77 8.58
CA SER A 179 10.95 -15.74 8.61
C SER A 179 11.46 -14.30 8.87
N PRO A 180 12.51 -14.15 9.70
CA PRO A 180 13.19 -12.86 9.85
C PRO A 180 13.66 -12.30 8.51
N GLU A 181 14.10 -13.17 7.61
CA GLU A 181 14.59 -12.80 6.27
C GLU A 181 13.53 -12.08 5.43
N VAL A 182 12.26 -12.53 5.44
CA VAL A 182 11.19 -11.83 4.72
C VAL A 182 10.86 -10.50 5.37
N THR A 183 10.85 -10.44 6.69
CA THR A 183 10.56 -9.20 7.43
C THR A 183 11.62 -8.14 7.15
N GLU A 184 12.90 -8.51 7.22
CA GLU A 184 14.03 -7.63 6.93
C GLU A 184 14.03 -7.18 5.47
N MET A 185 13.74 -8.11 4.54
CA MET A 185 13.61 -7.79 3.12
C MET A 185 12.49 -6.78 2.87
N MET A 186 11.29 -7.01 3.42
CA MET A 186 10.16 -6.09 3.24
C MET A 186 10.45 -4.71 3.83
N PHE A 187 11.03 -4.65 5.02
CA PHE A 187 11.40 -3.40 5.65
C PHE A 187 12.44 -2.65 4.81
N GLY A 188 13.49 -3.34 4.36
CA GLY A 188 14.53 -2.75 3.53
C GLY A 188 14.01 -2.25 2.17
N LEU A 189 13.13 -3.01 1.51
CA LEU A 189 12.48 -2.57 0.27
C LEU A 189 11.70 -1.28 0.45
N LEU A 190 10.87 -1.22 1.50
CA LEU A 190 10.04 -0.05 1.78
C LEU A 190 10.89 1.17 2.13
N GLN A 191 11.88 1.00 3.00
CA GLN A 191 12.78 2.08 3.40
C GLN A 191 13.52 2.67 2.20
N ASP A 192 14.10 1.82 1.36
CA ASP A 192 14.86 2.26 0.19
C ASP A 192 13.94 2.88 -0.87
N SER A 193 12.75 2.31 -1.08
CA SER A 193 11.74 2.85 -2.00
C SER A 193 11.28 4.24 -1.58
N GLN A 194 11.10 4.49 -0.29
CA GLN A 194 10.67 5.79 0.23
C GLN A 194 11.78 6.84 0.17
N THR A 195 13.03 6.43 0.40
CA THR A 195 14.18 7.36 0.45
C THR A 195 14.75 7.68 -0.93
N SER A 196 14.75 6.73 -1.86
CA SER A 196 15.41 6.85 -3.17
C SER A 196 14.46 6.67 -4.37
N GLY A 197 13.17 6.40 -4.11
CA GLY A 197 12.19 6.07 -5.13
C GLY A 197 12.20 4.60 -5.57
N LYS A 198 13.23 3.82 -5.18
CA LYS A 198 13.38 2.41 -5.57
C LYS A 198 14.15 1.60 -4.52
N GLY A 199 13.54 0.53 -4.01
CA GLY A 199 14.20 -0.50 -3.21
C GLY A 199 14.40 -1.79 -4.01
N VAL A 200 15.55 -2.45 -3.85
CA VAL A 200 15.83 -3.76 -4.45
C VAL A 200 16.45 -4.69 -3.41
N ARG A 201 15.96 -5.92 -3.32
CA ARG A 201 16.50 -6.98 -2.46
C ARG A 201 16.53 -8.29 -3.23
N GLN A 202 17.43 -9.19 -2.89
CA GLN A 202 17.47 -10.52 -3.47
C GLN A 202 17.58 -11.54 -2.35
N ILE A 203 16.71 -12.55 -2.36
CA ILE A 203 16.76 -13.72 -1.48
C ILE A 203 16.84 -14.94 -2.38
N GLY A 204 17.90 -15.74 -2.21
CA GLY A 204 18.18 -16.87 -3.10
C GLY A 204 18.17 -16.44 -4.57
N ASN A 205 17.31 -17.09 -5.37
CA ASN A 205 17.16 -16.84 -6.79
C ASN A 205 15.96 -15.93 -7.13
N VAL A 206 15.47 -15.14 -6.17
CA VAL A 206 14.37 -14.20 -6.38
C VAL A 206 14.83 -12.79 -6.10
N ARG A 207 14.70 -11.90 -7.09
CA ARG A 207 14.89 -10.47 -6.94
C ARG A 207 13.55 -9.81 -6.69
N PHE A 208 13.46 -9.09 -5.59
CA PHE A 208 12.32 -8.28 -5.19
C PHE A 208 12.63 -6.81 -5.39
N MET A 209 11.61 -6.05 -5.77
CA MET A 209 11.73 -4.61 -5.99
C MET A 209 10.47 -3.91 -5.47
N ALA A 210 10.66 -2.71 -4.92
CA ALA A 210 9.60 -1.77 -4.59
C ALA A 210 9.94 -0.45 -5.26
N THR A 211 9.00 0.14 -6.00
CA THR A 211 9.17 1.42 -6.68
C THR A 211 8.06 2.36 -6.25
N THR A 212 8.43 3.49 -5.66
CA THR A 212 7.46 4.52 -5.28
C THR A 212 7.11 5.34 -6.50
N ASN A 213 5.82 5.46 -6.82
CA ASN A 213 5.32 6.22 -7.95
C ASN A 213 4.26 7.22 -7.45
N ALA A 214 4.27 8.43 -7.99
CA ALA A 214 3.31 9.48 -7.66
C ALA A 214 1.85 9.06 -7.95
N ASP A 215 1.63 8.15 -8.92
CA ASP A 215 0.29 7.77 -9.40
C ASP A 215 -0.24 6.45 -8.82
N THR A 216 0.63 5.56 -8.33
CA THR A 216 0.28 4.18 -7.88
C THR A 216 0.79 3.84 -6.48
N ASP A 217 1.24 4.86 -5.74
CA ASP A 217 1.94 4.82 -4.46
C ASP A 217 3.16 3.90 -4.46
N ILE A 218 3.00 2.57 -4.41
CA ILE A 218 4.11 1.62 -4.49
C ILE A 218 3.77 0.45 -5.42
N ILE A 219 4.65 0.23 -6.40
CA ILE A 219 4.65 -0.97 -7.25
C ILE A 219 5.69 -1.94 -6.71
N PHE A 220 5.25 -3.13 -6.33
CA PHE A 220 6.12 -4.23 -5.94
C PHE A 220 6.27 -5.19 -7.10
N THR A 221 7.48 -5.67 -7.35
CA THR A 221 7.71 -6.72 -8.34
C THR A 221 8.61 -7.81 -7.80
N ALA A 222 8.46 -9.00 -8.33
CA ALA A 222 9.44 -10.05 -8.12
C ALA A 222 9.72 -10.78 -9.44
N GLU A 223 11.00 -11.04 -9.68
CA GLU A 223 11.51 -11.74 -10.87
C GLU A 223 12.59 -12.74 -10.47
N PRO A 224 12.78 -13.83 -11.22
CA PRO A 224 13.91 -14.73 -11.01
C PRO A 224 15.23 -14.01 -11.23
N ALA A 225 16.19 -14.20 -10.32
CA ALA A 225 17.55 -13.73 -10.50
C ALA A 225 18.27 -14.61 -11.53
N LEU A 226 19.03 -13.97 -12.44
CA LEU A 226 19.86 -14.62 -13.44
C LEU A 226 21.15 -15.20 -12.84
#